data_AF-A0A2V6LG51-F1
#
_entry.id   AF-A0A2V6LG51-F1
#
_cell.length_a   1.000
_cell.length_b   1.000
_cell.length_c   1.000
_cell.angle_alpha   90.00
_cell.angle_beta   90.00
_cell.angle_gamma   90.00
#
_symmetry.space_group_name_H-M   'P 1'
#
loop_
_entity.id
_entity.type
_entity.pdbx_description
1 polymer ?
#
loop_
_entity_poly.entity_id
_entity_poly.type
_entity_poly.pdbx_seq_one_letter_code
_entity_poly.pdbx_strand_id
1 'polypeptide(L)'
;MKKRLTDAALDLMWENSYGTTSVDAICERAGAKKGSFYYFFKSKSELTAAALEAEWNKNKANMDALFSPTIPPLERFDRYFDHVHDRLAELQRECGSILGCPLLSIGSEVSTQDKVVR
;
A
#
# COMPACT_ATOMS: atom_id res chain seq x y z
N MET A 1 -17.61 2.57 -2.74
CA MET A 1 -17.34 1.20 -2.27
C MET A 1 -15.97 0.70 -2.74
N LYS A 2 -15.65 0.72 -4.04
CA LYS A 2 -14.32 0.35 -4.57
C LYS A 2 -13.13 0.89 -3.75
N LYS A 3 -13.11 2.21 -3.47
CA LYS A 3 -12.07 2.85 -2.63
C LYS A 3 -11.98 2.26 -1.21
N ARG A 4 -13.13 1.99 -0.57
CA ARG A 4 -13.15 1.41 0.79
C ARG A 4 -12.55 -0.01 0.80
N LEU A 5 -12.76 -0.78 -0.26
CA LEU A 5 -12.18 -2.11 -0.40
C LEU A 5 -10.67 -2.03 -0.64
N THR A 6 -10.19 -1.09 -1.48
CA THR A 6 -8.75 -0.91 -1.73
C THR A 6 -8.02 -0.42 -0.49
N ASP A 7 -8.58 0.57 0.21
CA ASP A 7 -7.99 1.10 1.45
C ASP A 7 -7.93 -0.01 2.51
N ALA A 8 -9.05 -0.72 2.76
CA ALA A 8 -9.10 -1.80 3.74
C ALA A 8 -8.15 -2.97 3.41
N ALA A 9 -8.00 -3.30 2.12
CA ALA A 9 -7.06 -4.35 1.70
C ALA A 9 -5.61 -3.93 1.95
N LEU A 10 -5.25 -2.70 1.59
CA LEU A 10 -3.89 -2.18 1.80
C LEU A 10 -3.56 -2.14 3.29
N ASP A 11 -4.45 -1.57 4.11
CA ASP A 11 -4.25 -1.46 5.56
C ASP A 11 -4.07 -2.85 6.20
N LEU A 12 -4.96 -3.79 5.90
CA LEU A 12 -4.87 -5.15 6.46
C LEU A 12 -3.60 -5.89 6.04
N MET A 13 -3.20 -5.77 4.76
CA MET A 13 -1.99 -6.42 4.26
C MET A 13 -0.73 -5.77 4.83
N TRP A 14 -0.77 -4.47 5.09
CA TRP A 14 0.34 -3.72 5.68
C TRP A 14 0.49 -3.98 7.19
N GLU A 15 -0.63 -4.07 7.92
CA GLU A 15 -0.68 -4.46 9.33
C GLU A 15 -0.27 -5.92 9.54
N ASN A 16 -0.55 -6.79 8.55
CA ASN A 16 -0.36 -8.24 8.64
C ASN A 16 0.53 -8.76 7.50
N SER A 17 -0.05 -9.49 6.56
CA SER A 17 0.63 -9.94 5.34
C SER A 17 -0.38 -10.19 4.22
N TYR A 18 0.07 -10.19 2.97
CA TYR A 18 -0.77 -10.54 1.83
C TYR A 18 -1.35 -11.95 2.00
N GLY A 19 -0.52 -12.91 2.39
CA GLY A 19 -0.91 -14.31 2.52
C GLY A 19 -2.00 -14.56 3.56
N THR A 20 -1.90 -13.90 4.72
CA THR A 20 -2.83 -14.09 5.84
C THR A 20 -4.13 -13.29 5.71
N THR A 21 -4.14 -12.25 4.88
CA THR A 21 -5.32 -11.42 4.66
C THR A 21 -6.36 -12.13 3.79
N SER A 22 -7.56 -12.35 4.33
CA SER A 22 -8.69 -12.98 3.63
C SER A 22 -9.64 -11.95 3.02
N VAL A 23 -10.38 -12.35 1.98
CA VAL A 23 -11.45 -11.52 1.37
C VAL A 23 -12.52 -11.15 2.40
N ASP A 24 -12.79 -12.03 3.35
CA ASP A 24 -13.80 -11.86 4.39
C ASP A 24 -13.38 -10.76 5.37
N ALA A 25 -12.13 -10.80 5.84
CA ALA A 25 -11.56 -9.76 6.69
C ALA A 25 -11.55 -8.39 5.99
N ILE A 26 -11.22 -8.36 4.70
CA ILE A 26 -11.28 -7.14 3.89
C ILE A 26 -12.71 -6.60 3.81
N CYS A 27 -13.69 -7.46 3.53
CA CYS A 27 -15.10 -7.07 3.46
C CYS A 27 -15.58 -6.50 4.79
N GLU A 28 -15.21 -7.15 5.90
CA GLU A 28 -15.54 -6.71 7.25
C GLU A 28 -14.95 -5.33 7.56
N ARG A 29 -13.63 -5.15 7.37
CA ARG A 29 -12.93 -3.87 7.56
C ARG A 29 -13.51 -2.77 6.66
N ALA A 30 -13.83 -3.09 5.41
CA ALA A 30 -14.42 -2.15 4.47
C ALA A 30 -15.90 -1.85 4.77
N GLY A 31 -16.57 -2.57 5.67
CA GLY A 31 -18.02 -2.51 5.89
C GLY A 31 -18.81 -2.87 4.63
N ALA A 32 -18.32 -3.86 3.88
CA ALA A 32 -18.86 -4.32 2.61
C ALA A 32 -19.42 -5.75 2.74
N LYS A 33 -20.41 -6.08 1.91
CA LYS A 33 -20.86 -7.49 1.74
C LYS A 33 -19.99 -8.17 0.67
N LYS A 34 -19.84 -9.50 0.75
CA LYS A 34 -19.13 -10.29 -0.29
C LYS A 34 -19.64 -10.02 -1.71
N GLY A 35 -20.95 -9.87 -1.89
CA GLY A 35 -21.51 -9.53 -3.20
C GLY A 35 -20.99 -8.19 -3.74
N SER A 36 -20.74 -7.20 -2.87
CA SER A 36 -20.13 -5.93 -3.27
C SER A 36 -18.66 -6.11 -3.65
N PHE A 37 -17.91 -6.96 -2.96
CA PHE A 37 -16.54 -7.31 -3.35
C PHE A 37 -16.52 -7.87 -4.77
N TYR A 38 -17.27 -8.94 -5.03
CA TYR A 38 -17.25 -9.64 -6.31
C TYR A 38 -17.87 -8.85 -7.47
N TYR A 39 -18.62 -7.79 -7.17
CA TYR A 39 -19.04 -6.81 -8.17
C TYR A 39 -17.88 -5.96 -8.70
N PHE A 40 -16.93 -5.57 -7.85
CA PHE A 40 -15.79 -4.71 -8.23
C PHE A 40 -14.52 -5.48 -8.59
N PHE A 41 -14.29 -6.63 -7.98
CA PHE A 41 -13.04 -7.39 -8.11
C PHE A 41 -13.33 -8.88 -8.21
N LYS A 42 -12.70 -9.56 -9.16
CA LYS A 42 -12.87 -11.00 -9.38
C LYS A 42 -12.02 -11.83 -8.42
N SER A 43 -10.96 -11.26 -7.87
CA SER A 43 -10.05 -11.94 -6.95
C SER A 43 -9.39 -11.00 -5.94
N LYS A 44 -8.78 -11.59 -4.90
CA LYS A 44 -7.91 -10.85 -3.96
C LYS A 44 -6.73 -10.21 -4.70
N SER A 45 -6.14 -10.90 -5.67
CA SER A 45 -5.02 -10.41 -6.47
C SER A 45 -5.39 -9.15 -7.26
N GLU A 46 -6.56 -9.13 -7.92
CA GLU A 46 -7.03 -7.95 -8.66
C GLU A 46 -7.28 -6.75 -7.74
N LEU A 47 -7.89 -7.00 -6.58
CA LEU A 47 -8.05 -5.95 -5.56
C LEU A 47 -6.70 -5.42 -5.07
N THR A 48 -5.74 -6.31 -4.81
CA THR A 48 -4.42 -5.95 -4.30
C THR A 48 -3.66 -5.11 -5.30
N ALA A 49 -3.65 -5.50 -6.58
CA ALA A 49 -3.05 -4.71 -7.65
C ALA A 49 -3.66 -3.31 -7.73
N ALA A 50 -4.99 -3.21 -7.66
CA ALA A 50 -5.68 -1.92 -7.66
C ALA A 50 -5.37 -1.06 -6.41
N ALA A 51 -5.19 -1.69 -5.25
CA ALA A 51 -4.84 -1.01 -4.01
C ALA A 51 -3.39 -0.46 -4.06
N LEU A 52 -2.44 -1.27 -4.54
CA LEU A 52 -1.05 -0.85 -4.74
C LEU A 52 -0.93 0.27 -5.79
N GLU A 53 -1.68 0.18 -6.89
CA GLU A 53 -1.71 1.24 -7.90
C GLU A 53 -2.29 2.55 -7.34
N ALA A 54 -3.34 2.47 -6.53
CA ALA A 54 -3.91 3.64 -5.87
C ALA A 54 -2.91 4.29 -4.90
N GLU A 55 -2.18 3.48 -4.12
CA GLU A 55 -1.16 3.98 -3.20
C GLU A 55 0.04 4.58 -3.95
N TRP A 56 0.48 3.96 -5.04
CA TRP A 56 1.51 4.53 -5.90
C TRP A 56 1.09 5.89 -6.46
N ASN A 57 -0.13 5.98 -7.02
CA ASN A 57 -0.63 7.23 -7.59
C ASN A 57 -0.76 8.36 -6.56
N LYS A 58 -1.06 8.01 -5.29
CA LYS A 58 -1.10 8.98 -4.18
C LYS A 58 0.29 9.52 -3.84
N ASN A 59 1.32 8.67 -3.87
CA ASN A 59 2.68 9.05 -3.48
C ASN A 59 3.52 9.58 -4.65
N LYS A 60 3.11 9.30 -5.90
CA LYS A 60 3.87 9.65 -7.11
C LYS A 60 4.24 11.13 -7.17
N ALA A 61 3.29 12.03 -6.94
CA ALA A 61 3.55 13.47 -6.97
C ALA A 61 4.60 13.90 -5.93
N ASN A 62 4.60 13.29 -4.74
CA ASN A 62 5.60 13.55 -3.71
C ASN A 62 6.97 13.01 -4.14
N MET A 63 7.04 11.82 -4.73
CA MET A 63 8.28 11.26 -5.25
C MET A 63 8.85 12.11 -6.40
N ASP A 64 8.01 12.54 -7.33
CA ASP A 64 8.41 13.41 -8.44
C ASP A 64 8.98 14.75 -7.93
N ALA A 65 8.40 15.30 -6.85
CA ALA A 65 8.91 16.50 -6.20
C ALA A 65 10.25 16.28 -5.48
N LEU A 66 10.38 15.19 -4.71
CA LEU A 66 11.62 14.85 -3.97
C LEU A 66 12.79 14.58 -4.92
N PHE A 67 12.54 13.92 -6.05
CA PHE A 67 13.56 13.55 -7.03
C PHE A 67 13.64 14.50 -8.23
N SER A 68 13.07 15.70 -8.13
CA SER A 68 13.09 16.70 -9.19
C SER A 68 14.51 16.96 -9.71
N PRO A 69 14.72 17.05 -11.04
CA PRO A 69 16.02 17.33 -11.63
C PRO A 69 16.60 18.70 -11.23
N THR A 70 15.76 19.60 -10.72
CA THR A 70 16.15 20.94 -10.24
C THR A 70 16.87 20.91 -8.88
N ILE A 71 16.81 19.80 -8.15
CA ILE A 71 17.48 19.62 -6.86
C ILE A 71 18.85 18.95 -7.10
N PRO A 72 19.94 19.36 -6.45
CA PRO A 72 21.23 18.66 -6.52
C PRO A 72 21.11 17.16 -6.19
N PRO A 73 21.83 16.25 -6.89
CA PRO A 73 21.63 14.81 -6.75
C PRO A 73 21.72 14.27 -5.32
N LEU A 74 22.73 14.68 -4.55
CA LEU A 74 22.89 14.22 -3.16
C LEU A 74 21.76 14.74 -2.25
N GLU A 75 21.33 15.98 -2.46
CA GLU A 75 20.25 16.59 -1.68
C GLU A 75 18.90 15.88 -1.91
N ARG A 76 18.68 15.25 -3.08
CA ARG A 76 17.48 14.41 -3.30
C ARG A 76 17.45 13.21 -2.36
N PHE A 77 18.60 12.59 -2.11
CA PHE A 77 18.69 11.46 -1.19
C PHE A 77 18.47 11.89 0.25
N ASP A 78 19.08 13.00 0.68
CA ASP A 78 18.88 13.56 2.03
C ASP A 78 17.38 13.85 2.27
N ARG A 79 16.74 14.58 1.34
CA ARG A 79 15.30 14.89 1.40
C ARG A 79 14.43 13.64 1.40
N TYR A 80 14.81 12.61 0.65
CA TYR A 80 14.09 11.34 0.63
C TYR A 80 14.21 10.61 1.97
N PHE A 81 15.40 10.56 2.56
CA PHE A 81 15.60 9.92 3.87
C PHE A 81 14.86 10.66 4.98
N ASP A 82 14.87 12.00 4.98
CA ASP A 82 14.09 12.81 5.92
C ASP A 82 12.58 12.53 5.75
N HIS A 83 12.09 12.51 4.52
CA HIS A 83 10.69 12.19 4.23
C HIS A 83 10.28 10.79 4.73
N VAL A 84 11.11 9.78 4.47
CA VAL A 84 10.86 8.41 4.95
C VAL A 84 10.92 8.34 6.46
N HIS A 85 11.92 8.96 7.08
CA HIS A 85 12.06 9.02 8.53
C HIS A 85 10.81 9.61 9.19
N ASP A 86 10.37 10.79 8.73
CA ASP A 86 9.22 11.49 9.29
C ASP A 86 7.94 10.69 9.14
N ARG A 87 7.75 10.05 7.98
CA ARG A 87 6.59 9.19 7.73
C ARG A 87 6.58 7.96 8.64
N LEU A 88 7.72 7.29 8.81
CA LEU A 88 7.82 6.13 9.68
C LEU A 88 7.64 6.50 11.16
N ALA A 89 8.18 7.65 11.58
CA ALA A 89 7.99 8.17 12.93
C ALA A 89 6.52 8.51 13.21
N GLU A 90 5.82 9.11 12.23
CA GLU A 90 4.38 9.36 12.33
C GLU A 90 3.59 8.06 12.51
N LEU A 91 3.81 7.08 11.65
CA LEU A 91 3.14 5.78 11.71
C LEU A 91 3.45 5.01 12.99
N GLN A 92 4.69 5.08 13.48
CA GLN A 92 5.06 4.47 14.76
C GLN A 92 4.24 5.06 15.92
N ARG A 93 3.97 6.36 15.91
CA ARG A 93 3.13 7.01 16.93
C ARG A 93 1.67 6.60 16.82
N GLU A 94 1.16 6.41 15.60
CA GLU A 94 -0.24 6.04 15.35
C GLU A 94 -0.52 4.56 15.62
N CYS A 95 0.36 3.67 15.15
CA CYS A 95 0.17 2.22 15.16
C CYS A 95 0.94 1.50 16.28
N GLY A 96 1.87 2.19 16.94
CA GLY A 96 2.76 1.59 17.96
C GLY A 96 3.89 0.73 17.38
N SER A 97 4.02 0.64 16.04
CA SER A 97 5.03 -0.17 15.35
C SER A 97 5.45 0.47 14.03
N ILE A 98 6.65 0.13 13.54
CA ILE A 98 7.14 0.56 12.23
C ILE A 98 6.73 -0.52 11.21
N LEU A 99 5.74 -0.21 10.38
CA LEU A 99 5.22 -1.13 9.36
C LEU A 99 6.01 -1.09 8.03
N GLY A 100 6.91 -0.12 7.85
CA GLY A 100 7.70 0.02 6.63
C GLY A 100 6.88 0.48 5.41
N CYS A 101 7.33 0.14 4.20
CA CYS A 101 6.63 0.50 2.96
C CYS A 101 5.72 -0.64 2.49
N PRO A 102 4.40 -0.43 2.32
CA PRO A 102 3.47 -1.50 1.91
C PRO A 102 3.76 -2.02 0.50
N LEU A 103 4.25 -1.18 -0.42
CA LEU A 103 4.63 -1.65 -1.76
C LEU A 103 5.81 -2.63 -1.70
N LEU A 104 6.79 -2.37 -0.83
CA LEU A 104 7.97 -3.22 -0.70
C LEU A 104 7.63 -4.53 0.02
N SER A 105 6.88 -4.48 1.12
CA SER A 105 6.52 -5.69 1.88
C SER A 105 5.65 -6.62 1.05
N ILE A 106 4.53 -6.11 0.52
CA ILE A 106 3.59 -6.89 -0.30
C ILE A 106 4.31 -7.39 -1.57
N GLY A 107 5.07 -6.52 -2.24
CA GLY A 107 5.83 -6.88 -3.44
C GLY A 107 6.82 -8.01 -3.19
N SER A 108 7.51 -8.00 -2.04
CA SER A 108 8.45 -9.06 -1.65
C SER A 108 7.72 -10.39 -1.42
N GLU A 109 6.58 -10.37 -0.71
CA GLU A 109 5.78 -11.58 -0.44
C GLU A 109 5.25 -12.25 -1.72
N VAL A 110 4.79 -11.46 -2.69
CA VAL A 110 4.09 -11.98 -3.88
C VAL A 110 4.98 -12.19 -5.10
N SER A 111 6.23 -11.73 -5.05
CA SER A 111 7.20 -11.73 -6.17
C SER A 111 7.31 -13.05 -6.94
N THR A 112 7.16 -14.19 -6.24
CA THR A 112 7.23 -15.54 -6.82
C THR A 112 5.89 -16.28 -6.84
N GLN A 113 4.83 -15.69 -6.29
CA GLN A 113 3.59 -16.40 -5.97
C GLN A 113 2.40 -15.95 -6.83
N ASP A 114 2.27 -14.65 -7.12
CA ASP A 114 1.08 -14.09 -7.75
C ASP A 114 1.43 -13.27 -9.00
N LYS A 115 1.05 -13.78 -10.17
CA LYS A 115 1.38 -13.14 -11.46
C LYS A 115 0.65 -11.82 -11.70
N VAL A 116 -0.47 -11.59 -11.04
CA VAL A 116 -1.28 -10.37 -11.22
C VAL A 116 -0.71 -9.22 -10.38
N VAL A 117 -0.10 -9.54 -9.24
CA VAL A 117 0.40 -8.53 -8.29
C VAL A 117 1.89 -8.24 -8.46
N ARG A 118 2.69 -9.22 -8.92
CA ARG A 118 4.14 -9.06 -9.14
C ARG A 118 4.51 -8.05 -10.23
#